data_AF-A0A975ZCB8-F1
#
_entry.id   AF-A0A975ZCB8-F1
#
_cell.length_a   1.000
_cell.length_b   1.000
_cell.length_c   1.000
_cell.angle_alpha   90.00
_cell.angle_beta   90.00
_cell.angle_gamma   90.00
#
_symmetry.space_group_name_H-M   'P 1'
#
loop_
_entity.id
_entity.type
_entity.pdbx_description
1 polymer ?
#
loop_
_entity_poly.entity_id
_entity_poly.type
_entity_poly.pdbx_seq_one_letter_code
_entity_poly.pdbx_strand_id
1 'polypeptide(L)'
;MRRHGTRWRAGRTVQRAERNDPSFGRIDSGHKGYGLSLLVEALTGGLAGHGRADEREGWGATVFLQVIDPPAFAGVDTFMRQTGTVTEQCRASRPARAGVAVRMPGEKGLALAETQRKSGVQLYPSIMPMLEPWAAKLGVAMP
;
A
#
# COMPACT_ATOMS: atom_id res chain seq x y z
N MET A 1 18.63 46.04 -41.97
CA MET A 1 17.74 44.90 -42.31
C MET A 1 17.50 44.07 -41.06
N ARG A 2 16.23 43.94 -40.66
CA ARG A 2 15.75 43.11 -39.54
C ARG A 2 15.70 41.63 -39.96
N ARG A 3 15.90 40.72 -38.99
CA ARG A 3 15.16 39.45 -38.75
C ARG A 3 15.72 38.84 -37.44
N HIS A 4 14.97 38.93 -36.34
CA HIS A 4 14.16 37.85 -35.73
C HIS A 4 15.02 36.63 -35.34
N GLY A 5 15.26 36.24 -34.08
CA GLY A 5 14.54 36.50 -32.84
C GLY A 5 13.70 35.28 -32.45
N THR A 6 14.30 34.29 -31.78
CA THR A 6 13.57 33.32 -30.93
C THR A 6 14.48 32.86 -29.78
N ARG A 7 14.22 33.49 -28.64
CA ARG A 7 14.79 33.22 -27.33
C ARG A 7 13.95 32.10 -26.68
N TRP A 8 14.50 30.90 -26.58
CA TRP A 8 13.88 29.80 -25.85
C TRP A 8 13.83 30.16 -24.35
N ARG A 9 12.62 30.34 -23.80
CA ARG A 9 12.39 30.50 -22.36
C ARG A 9 12.42 29.10 -21.72
N ALA A 10 13.50 28.77 -21.03
CA ALA A 10 13.49 27.69 -20.06
C ALA A 10 12.49 28.06 -18.95
N GLY A 11 11.41 27.28 -18.85
CA GLY A 11 10.41 27.39 -17.81
C GLY A 11 11.03 27.18 -16.43
N ARG A 12 10.75 28.12 -15.53
CA ARG A 12 11.08 28.06 -14.11
C ARG A 12 10.50 26.78 -13.51
N THR A 13 11.35 25.93 -12.96
CA THR A 13 10.92 24.84 -12.07
C THR A 13 10.52 25.47 -10.74
N VAL A 14 9.21 25.50 -10.51
CA VAL A 14 8.58 25.86 -9.25
C VAL A 14 9.02 24.86 -8.17
N GLN A 15 9.48 25.42 -7.06
CA GLN A 15 9.61 24.87 -5.70
C GLN A 15 9.75 23.34 -5.57
N ARG A 16 10.98 22.95 -5.22
CA ARG A 16 11.37 21.63 -4.71
C ARG A 16 10.63 21.39 -3.38
N ALA A 17 9.49 20.70 -3.44
CA ALA A 17 8.83 20.14 -2.28
C ALA A 17 9.79 19.19 -1.55
N GLU A 18 9.84 19.35 -0.25
CA GLU A 18 10.76 18.65 0.64
C GLU A 18 10.55 17.14 0.65
N ARG A 19 11.69 16.45 0.79
CA ARG A 19 11.91 15.01 1.05
C ARG A 19 10.67 14.20 1.44
N ASN A 20 10.17 13.40 0.50
CA ASN A 20 9.28 12.28 0.79
C ASN A 20 10.05 10.95 0.91
N ASP A 21 9.49 10.08 1.75
CA ASP A 21 9.98 8.81 2.33
C ASP A 21 10.73 7.83 1.40
N PRO A 22 11.50 6.89 1.98
CA PRO A 22 12.14 5.79 1.26
C PRO A 22 11.11 4.71 0.93
N SER A 23 10.14 5.05 0.09
CA SER A 23 9.24 4.10 -0.55
C SER A 23 9.99 3.45 -1.72
N PHE A 24 9.68 2.19 -2.00
CA PHE A 24 10.27 1.27 -3.00
C PHE A 24 10.36 1.78 -4.47
N GLY A 25 10.05 3.06 -4.73
CA GLY A 25 10.08 3.73 -6.03
C GLY A 25 11.22 4.74 -6.20
N ARG A 26 12.36 4.59 -5.51
CA ARG A 26 13.54 5.39 -5.84
C ARG A 26 14.08 4.91 -7.20
N ILE A 27 14.49 5.86 -8.04
CA ILE A 27 15.01 5.67 -9.40
C ILE A 27 16.13 4.60 -9.47
N ASP A 28 16.83 4.35 -8.35
CA ASP A 28 17.87 3.30 -8.22
C ASP A 28 17.34 1.85 -8.16
N SER A 29 16.03 1.61 -8.04
CA SER A 29 15.43 0.26 -7.94
C SER A 29 14.19 0.07 -8.82
N GLY A 30 14.00 0.94 -9.82
CA GLY A 30 12.80 0.95 -10.68
C GLY A 30 12.49 -0.38 -11.36
N HIS A 31 13.51 -1.16 -11.75
CA HIS A 31 13.31 -2.45 -12.39
C HIS A 31 12.76 -3.53 -11.44
N LYS A 32 13.05 -3.46 -10.13
CA LYS A 32 12.49 -4.40 -9.13
C LYS A 32 11.01 -4.13 -8.92
N GLY A 33 10.63 -2.84 -8.81
CA GLY A 33 9.24 -2.42 -8.73
C GLY A 33 8.47 -2.79 -10.00
N TYR A 34 9.07 -2.56 -11.18
CA TYR A 34 8.49 -2.96 -12.46
C TYR A 34 8.27 -4.47 -12.56
N GLY A 35 9.29 -5.28 -12.23
CA GLY A 35 9.18 -6.73 -12.23
C GLY A 35 8.10 -7.26 -11.29
N LEU A 36 8.00 -6.69 -10.08
CA LEU A 36 6.94 -7.05 -9.13
C LEU A 36 5.55 -6.70 -9.68
N SER A 37 5.39 -5.53 -10.30
CA SER A 37 4.13 -5.14 -10.94
C SER A 37 3.72 -6.06 -12.07
N LEU A 38 4.68 -6.53 -12.89
CA LEU A 38 4.40 -7.51 -13.94
C LEU A 38 3.97 -8.86 -13.37
N LEU A 39 4.62 -9.32 -12.29
CA LEU A 39 4.23 -10.55 -11.60
C LEU A 39 2.80 -10.46 -11.06
N VAL A 40 2.45 -9.33 -10.41
CA VAL A 40 1.09 -9.10 -9.91
C VAL A 40 0.08 -9.16 -11.06
N GLU A 41 0.34 -8.48 -12.18
CA GLU A 41 -0.55 -8.48 -13.35
C GLU A 41 -0.75 -9.89 -13.93
N ALA A 42 0.34 -10.66 -14.05
CA ALA A 42 0.28 -12.01 -14.57
C ALA A 42 -0.54 -12.94 -13.67
N LEU A 43 -0.37 -12.83 -12.34
CA LEU A 43 -1.08 -13.67 -11.38
C LEU A 43 -2.54 -13.29 -11.21
N THR A 44 -2.90 -12.01 -11.33
CA THR A 44 -4.30 -11.57 -11.17
C THR A 44 -5.03 -11.56 -12.50
N GLY A 45 -4.72 -10.63 -13.40
CA GLY A 45 -5.42 -10.47 -14.67
C GLY A 45 -5.10 -11.59 -15.66
N GLY A 46 -3.81 -11.98 -15.73
CA GLY A 46 -3.36 -13.04 -16.64
C GLY A 46 -4.01 -14.39 -16.34
N LEU A 47 -3.89 -14.90 -15.11
CA LEU A 47 -4.48 -16.19 -14.72
C LEU A 47 -6.00 -16.18 -14.67
N ALA A 48 -6.63 -15.05 -14.35
CA ALA A 48 -8.08 -14.92 -14.41
C ALA A 48 -8.61 -14.91 -15.86
N GLY A 49 -7.74 -14.75 -16.86
CA GLY A 49 -8.13 -14.61 -18.26
C GLY A 49 -8.91 -13.32 -18.54
N HIS A 50 -8.80 -12.33 -17.66
CA HIS A 50 -9.50 -11.05 -17.78
C HIS A 50 -8.68 -9.93 -17.13
N GLY A 51 -8.26 -8.94 -17.91
CA GLY A 51 -7.34 -7.91 -17.46
C GLY A 51 -7.17 -6.77 -18.44
N ARG A 52 -5.97 -6.19 -18.52
CA ARG A 52 -5.72 -4.97 -19.34
C ARG A 52 -5.86 -5.15 -20.85
N ALA A 53 -6.03 -6.38 -21.34
CA ALA A 53 -6.29 -6.65 -22.75
C ALA A 53 -7.77 -6.52 -23.13
N ASP A 54 -8.67 -6.54 -22.15
CA ASP A 54 -10.11 -6.53 -22.35
C ASP A 54 -10.70 -5.11 -22.29
N GLU A 55 -11.94 -4.96 -22.77
CA GLU A 55 -12.67 -3.70 -22.67
C GLU A 55 -12.93 -3.33 -21.21
N ARG A 56 -12.91 -2.02 -20.93
CA ARG A 56 -13.10 -1.50 -19.56
C ARG A 56 -14.58 -1.46 -19.22
N GLU A 57 -15.15 -2.58 -18.84
CA GLU A 57 -16.53 -2.69 -18.36
C GLU A 57 -16.61 -2.47 -16.84
N GLY A 58 -16.71 -1.21 -16.42
CA GLY A 58 -16.91 -0.87 -15.01
C GLY A 58 -15.67 -1.07 -14.12
N TRP A 59 -15.90 -1.42 -12.84
CA TRP A 59 -14.84 -1.64 -11.85
C TRP A 59 -14.64 -3.15 -11.65
N GLY A 60 -13.63 -3.71 -12.32
CA GLY A 60 -13.18 -5.08 -12.13
C GLY A 60 -11.90 -5.13 -11.31
N ALA A 61 -11.88 -5.98 -10.27
CA ALA A 61 -10.68 -6.30 -9.51
C ALA A 61 -10.46 -7.81 -9.53
N THR A 62 -9.43 -8.27 -10.23
CA THR A 62 -9.00 -9.67 -10.20
C THR A 62 -8.09 -9.90 -9.00
N VAL A 63 -8.27 -11.03 -8.33
CA VAL A 63 -7.50 -11.40 -7.14
C VAL A 63 -6.86 -12.76 -7.35
N PHE A 64 -5.63 -12.90 -6.86
CA PHE A 64 -4.92 -14.17 -6.78
C PHE A 64 -4.74 -14.52 -5.30
N LEU A 65 -5.22 -15.69 -4.90
CA LEU A 65 -5.05 -16.20 -3.54
C LEU A 65 -4.16 -17.44 -3.58
N GLN A 66 -3.07 -17.40 -2.82
CA GLN A 66 -2.18 -18.54 -2.61
C GLN A 66 -2.23 -18.95 -1.14
N VAL A 67 -2.52 -20.23 -0.90
CA VAL A 67 -2.49 -20.83 0.44
C VAL A 67 -1.33 -21.81 0.47
N ILE A 68 -0.42 -21.62 1.42
CA ILE A 68 0.73 -22.49 1.65
C ILE A 68 0.53 -23.13 3.01
N ASP A 69 0.56 -24.46 3.07
CA ASP A 69 0.36 -25.25 4.28
C ASP A 69 1.71 -25.61 4.92
N PRO A 70 2.16 -24.95 6.01
CA PRO A 70 3.47 -25.24 6.62
C PRO A 70 3.70 -26.70 7.06
N PRO A 71 2.70 -27.45 7.58
CA PRO A 71 2.76 -28.89 7.80
C PRO A 71 3.21 -29.71 6.58
N ALA A 72 2.88 -29.30 5.36
CA ALA A 72 3.32 -29.97 4.14
C ALA A 72 4.82 -29.74 3.82
N PHE A 73 5.51 -28.89 4.59
CA PHE A 73 6.95 -28.61 4.47
C PHE A 73 7.69 -28.98 5.76
N ALA A 74 8.39 -28.02 6.39
CA ALA A 74 9.18 -28.26 7.60
C ALA A 74 8.34 -28.34 8.90
N GLY A 75 7.02 -28.23 8.80
CA GLY A 75 6.11 -28.18 9.95
C GLY A 75 5.92 -26.77 10.52
N VAL A 76 4.78 -26.57 11.20
CA VAL A 76 4.40 -25.27 11.80
C VAL A 76 5.41 -24.81 12.84
N ASP A 77 5.85 -25.68 13.75
CA ASP A 77 6.77 -25.29 14.83
C ASP A 77 8.11 -24.79 14.30
N THR A 78 8.64 -25.44 13.25
CA THR A 78 9.88 -24.98 12.62
C THR A 78 9.67 -23.69 11.86
N PHE A 79 8.57 -23.55 11.12
CA PHE A 79 8.23 -22.30 10.44
C PHE A 79 8.10 -21.13 11.41
N MET A 80 7.38 -21.32 12.53
CA MET A 80 7.19 -20.32 13.57
C MET A 80 8.51 -19.96 14.26
N ARG A 81 9.37 -20.95 14.54
CA ARG A 81 10.70 -20.70 15.11
C ARG A 81 11.54 -19.81 14.18
N GLN A 82 11.66 -20.19 12.90
CA GLN A 82 12.48 -19.46 11.93
C GLN A 82 11.98 -18.03 11.70
N THR A 83 10.68 -17.86 11.47
CA THR A 83 10.08 -16.54 11.24
C THR A 83 10.05 -15.67 12.51
N GLY A 84 9.90 -16.30 13.68
CA GLY A 84 10.01 -15.66 14.98
C GLY A 84 11.40 -15.08 15.23
N THR A 85 12.47 -15.84 14.96
CA THR A 85 13.85 -15.36 15.09
C THR A 85 14.12 -14.15 14.21
N VAL A 86 13.67 -14.15 12.94
CA VAL A 86 13.81 -12.99 12.05
C VAL A 86 13.08 -11.78 12.63
N THR A 87 11.87 -11.98 13.15
CA THR A 87 11.06 -10.92 13.76
C THR A 87 11.77 -10.30 14.97
N GLU A 88 12.32 -11.12 15.86
CA GLU A 88 13.08 -10.67 17.03
C GLU A 88 14.31 -9.85 16.62
N GLN A 89 15.06 -10.34 15.62
CA GLN A 89 16.23 -9.63 15.09
C GLN A 89 15.88 -8.27 14.47
N CYS A 90 14.77 -8.21 13.72
CA CYS A 90 14.26 -6.95 13.19
C CYS A 90 13.92 -5.96 14.31
N ARG A 91 13.20 -6.40 15.35
CA ARG A 91 12.82 -5.54 16.49
C ARG A 91 14.02 -5.09 17.32
N ALA A 92 15.05 -5.93 17.44
CA ALA A 92 16.28 -5.62 18.16
C ALA A 92 17.24 -4.71 17.36
N SER A 93 16.97 -4.50 16.07
CA SER A 93 17.81 -3.65 15.21
C SER A 93 17.78 -2.20 15.65
N ARG A 94 18.92 -1.50 15.48
CA ARG A 94 19.03 -0.08 15.78
C ARG A 94 17.98 0.72 15.00
N PRO A 95 17.08 1.46 15.67
CA PRO A 95 16.09 2.26 14.97
C PRO A 95 16.69 3.34 14.08
N ALA A 96 16.05 3.62 12.96
CA ALA A 96 16.44 4.71 12.07
C ALA A 96 16.18 6.10 12.69
N ARG A 97 15.20 6.21 13.59
CA ARG A 97 14.86 7.43 14.33
C ARG A 97 14.81 7.12 15.82
N ALA A 98 15.51 7.93 16.62
CA ALA A 98 15.50 7.79 18.07
C ALA A 98 14.06 7.90 18.61
N GLY A 99 13.70 7.04 19.56
CA GLY A 99 12.35 7.01 20.15
C GLY A 99 11.27 6.29 19.31
N VAL A 100 11.59 5.81 18.09
CA VAL A 100 10.63 5.06 17.25
C VAL A 100 11.10 3.63 17.11
N ALA A 101 10.42 2.67 17.76
CA ALA A 101 10.78 1.25 17.65
C ALA A 101 10.66 0.73 16.19
N VAL A 102 11.53 -0.21 15.82
CA VAL A 102 11.40 -0.98 14.59
C VAL A 102 10.17 -1.86 14.70
N ARG A 103 9.38 -1.94 13.62
CA ARG A 103 8.12 -2.69 13.57
C ARG A 103 8.11 -3.66 12.41
N MET A 104 7.39 -4.76 12.59
CA MET A 104 7.05 -5.67 11.50
C MET A 104 5.88 -5.14 10.66
N PRO A 105 5.81 -5.53 9.37
CA PRO A 105 4.63 -5.29 8.56
C PRO A 105 3.36 -5.80 9.27
N GLY A 106 2.33 -4.95 9.34
CA GLY A 106 1.04 -5.28 9.97
C GLY A 106 0.88 -4.89 11.44
N GLU A 107 1.96 -4.78 12.24
CA GLU A 107 1.87 -4.53 13.69
C GLU A 107 1.11 -3.25 14.05
N LYS A 108 1.38 -2.15 13.33
CA LYS A 108 0.68 -0.88 13.56
C LYS A 108 -0.83 -1.02 13.32
N GLY A 109 -1.21 -1.75 12.27
CA GLY A 109 -2.61 -1.99 11.92
C GLY A 109 -3.31 -2.86 12.97
N LEU A 110 -2.64 -3.90 13.47
CA LEU A 110 -3.16 -4.77 14.52
C LEU A 110 -3.39 -4.00 15.83
N ALA A 111 -2.42 -3.20 16.28
CA ALA A 111 -2.57 -2.36 17.46
C ALA A 111 -3.72 -1.33 17.33
N LEU A 112 -3.85 -0.72 16.15
CA LEU A 112 -4.94 0.22 15.87
C LEU A 112 -6.31 -0.49 15.88
N ALA A 113 -6.39 -1.66 15.26
CA ALA A 113 -7.61 -2.48 15.22
C ALA A 113 -8.04 -2.92 16.61
N GLU A 114 -7.10 -3.33 17.47
CA GLU A 114 -7.40 -3.68 18.86
C GLU A 114 -7.95 -2.47 19.63
N THR A 115 -7.32 -1.31 19.49
CA THR A 115 -7.77 -0.07 20.13
C THR A 115 -9.18 0.29 19.68
N GLN A 116 -9.42 0.36 18.36
CA GLN A 116 -10.71 0.77 17.80
C GLN A 116 -11.83 -0.25 18.04
N ARG A 117 -11.50 -1.54 18.24
CA ARG A 117 -12.49 -2.54 18.64
C ARG A 117 -13.03 -2.29 20.05
N LYS A 118 -12.23 -1.68 20.94
CA LYS A 118 -12.62 -1.34 22.32
C LYS A 118 -13.23 0.06 22.42
N SER A 119 -12.69 1.04 21.69
CA SER A 119 -13.06 2.45 21.83
C SER A 119 -13.96 2.99 20.71
N GLY A 120 -14.35 2.15 19.75
CA GLY A 120 -15.00 2.59 18.52
C GLY A 120 -14.00 3.03 17.44
N VAL A 121 -14.46 2.98 16.18
CA VAL A 121 -13.67 3.36 15.00
C VAL A 121 -13.56 4.88 14.94
N GLN A 122 -12.33 5.40 14.91
CA GLN A 122 -12.10 6.82 14.68
C GLN A 122 -12.29 7.12 13.20
N LEU A 123 -13.35 7.87 12.89
CA LEU A 123 -13.64 8.34 11.55
C LEU A 123 -13.07 9.74 11.36
N TYR A 124 -12.56 10.00 10.16
CA TYR A 124 -12.22 11.37 9.77
C TYR A 124 -13.49 12.24 9.78
N PRO A 125 -13.43 13.52 10.22
CA PRO A 125 -14.64 14.32 10.47
C PRO A 125 -15.59 14.48 9.28
N SER A 126 -15.09 14.35 8.04
CA SER A 126 -15.95 14.45 6.85
C SER A 126 -16.72 13.17 6.53
N ILE A 127 -16.38 12.02 7.11
CA ILE A 127 -16.99 10.73 6.74
C ILE A 127 -18.46 10.68 7.16
N MET A 128 -18.77 11.02 8.42
CA MET A 128 -20.16 10.97 8.92
C MET A 128 -21.10 11.89 8.12
N PRO A 129 -20.74 13.16 7.85
CA PRO A 129 -21.51 14.02 6.94
C PRO A 129 -21.70 13.45 5.53
N MET A 130 -20.70 12.74 5.00
CA MET A 130 -20.83 12.11 3.68
C MET A 130 -21.79 10.91 3.67
N LEU A 131 -21.98 10.24 4.82
CA LEU A 131 -22.87 9.07 4.94
C LEU A 131 -24.32 9.46 5.23
N GLU A 132 -24.56 10.60 5.89
CA GLU A 132 -25.89 11.10 6.24
C GLU A 132 -26.91 11.11 5.06
N PRO A 133 -26.61 11.63 3.85
CA PRO A 133 -27.58 11.61 2.76
C PRO A 133 -27.91 10.19 2.29
N TRP A 134 -26.97 9.24 2.42
CA TRP A 134 -27.21 7.84 2.08
C TRP A 134 -28.04 7.13 3.15
N ALA A 135 -27.79 7.42 4.42
CA ALA A 135 -28.58 6.90 5.53
C ALA A 135 -30.05 7.34 5.41
N ALA A 136 -30.29 8.62 5.10
CA ALA A 136 -31.63 9.14 4.84
C ALA A 136 -32.29 8.47 3.62
N LYS A 137 -31.57 8.37 2.50
CA LYS A 137 -32.07 7.74 1.26
C LYS A 137 -32.45 6.27 1.47
N LEU A 138 -31.70 5.55 2.31
CA LEU A 138 -31.87 4.12 2.54
C LEU A 138 -32.70 3.81 3.81
N GLY A 139 -33.14 4.82 4.57
CA GLY A 139 -33.91 4.65 5.79
C GLY A 139 -33.14 4.00 6.95
N VAL A 140 -31.83 4.18 7.01
CA VAL A 140 -30.96 3.61 8.06
C VAL A 140 -30.68 4.68 9.12
N ALA A 141 -30.84 4.33 10.40
CA ALA A 141 -30.54 5.24 11.50
C ALA A 141 -29.03 5.49 11.64
N MET A 142 -28.66 6.74 11.89
CA MET A 142 -27.28 7.10 12.21
C MET A 142 -26.93 6.68 13.64
N PRO A 143 -25.71 6.17 13.88
CA PRO A 143 -25.23 5.79 15.20
C PRO A 143 -24.90 7.00 16.10
#